data_AF-B5A7Z5-F1
#
_entry.id   AF-B5A7Z5-F1
#
_cell.length_a   1.000
_cell.length_b   1.000
_cell.length_c   1.000
_cell.angle_alpha   90.00
_cell.angle_beta   90.00
_cell.angle_gamma   90.00
#
_symmetry.space_group_name_H-M   'P 1'
#
loop_
_entity.id
_entity.type
_entity.pdbx_description
1 polymer ?
#
loop_
_entity_poly.entity_id
_entity_poly.type
_entity_poly.pdbx_seq_one_letter_code
_entity_poly.pdbx_strand_id
1 'polypeptide(L)' 'DAADDPAVWRNPRNPGASLVIGTDKKAGIHVYDLNGKRVSFTPAARLNNVDLRP' A
#
# COMPACT_ATOMS: atom_id res chain seq x y z
N ASP A 1 -13.24 0.91 10.82
CA ASP A 1 -13.45 0.92 9.37
C ASP A 1 -12.63 2.08 8.79
N ALA A 2 -11.51 1.76 8.14
CA ALA A 2 -10.49 2.74 7.76
C ALA A 2 -9.57 2.23 6.62
N ALA A 3 -9.39 0.91 6.50
CA ALA A 3 -8.68 0.27 5.39
C ALA A 3 -9.70 -0.16 4.33
N ASP A 4 -9.63 0.45 3.15
CA ASP A 4 -10.66 0.26 2.11
C ASP A 4 -10.19 -0.67 1.00
N ASP A 5 -9.08 -0.32 0.33
CA ASP A 5 -8.63 -1.04 -0.86
C ASP A 5 -7.12 -1.31 -0.80
N PRO A 6 -6.68 -2.57 -0.70
CA PRO A 6 -5.29 -2.92 -0.92
C PRO A 6 -4.99 -3.02 -2.43
N ALA A 7 -3.87 -2.44 -2.86
CA ALA A 7 -3.24 -2.73 -4.15
C ALA A 7 -1.94 -3.50 -3.95
N VAL A 8 -1.64 -4.42 -4.87
CA VAL A 8 -0.38 -5.17 -4.87
C VAL A 8 0.50 -4.67 -6.01
N TRP A 9 1.64 -4.07 -5.67
CA TRP A 9 2.67 -3.76 -6.64
C TRP A 9 3.56 -4.99 -6.83
N ARG A 10 3.50 -5.60 -8.02
CA ARG A 10 4.36 -6.74 -8.37
C ARG A 10 5.71 -6.23 -8.86
N ASN A 11 6.79 -6.66 -8.19
CA ASN A 11 8.13 -6.43 -8.68
C ASN A 11 8.47 -7.47 -9.78
N PRO A 12 8.65 -7.06 -11.05
CA PRO A 12 8.89 -8.01 -12.13
C PRO A 12 10.29 -8.65 -12.08
N ARG A 13 11.27 -7.98 -11.47
CA ARG A 13 12.66 -8.46 -11.37
C ARG A 13 12.86 -9.42 -10.19
N ASN A 14 12.13 -9.21 -9.10
CA ASN A 14 12.15 -10.08 -7.93
C ASN A 14 10.76 -10.13 -7.30
N PRO A 15 9.92 -11.12 -7.66
CA PRO A 15 8.55 -11.22 -7.15
C PRO A 15 8.45 -11.29 -5.63
N GLY A 16 9.46 -11.81 -4.93
CA GLY A 16 9.52 -11.86 -3.47
C GLY A 16 9.71 -10.49 -2.81
N ALA A 17 10.13 -9.48 -3.56
CA ALA A 17 10.26 -8.09 -3.13
C ALA A 17 9.07 -7.22 -3.60
N SER A 18 7.90 -7.84 -3.84
CA SER A 18 6.65 -7.12 -4.13
C SER A 18 6.13 -6.41 -2.88
N LEU A 19 5.25 -5.44 -3.08
CA LEU A 19 4.73 -4.59 -2.00
C LEU A 19 3.22 -4.63 -1.95
N VAL A 20 2.67 -4.57 -0.74
CA VAL A 20 1.25 -4.37 -0.49
C VAL A 20 1.06 -2.92 -0.07
N ILE A 21 0.16 -2.22 -0.75
CA ILE A 21 -0.12 -0.81 -0.53
C ILE A 21 -1.56 -0.72 -0.07
N GLY A 22 -1.79 -0.13 1.10
CA GLY A 22 -3.13 0.08 1.65
C GLY A 22 -3.35 1.55 1.96
N THR A 23 -4.61 1.98 1.90
CA THR A 23 -5.04 3.28 2.39
C THR A 23 -5.55 3.15 3.82
N ASP A 24 -5.18 4.10 4.67
CA ASP A 24 -5.95 4.46 5.85
C ASP A 24 -6.64 5.78 5.49
N LYS A 25 -7.97 5.73 5.34
CA LYS A 25 -8.82 6.87 4.96
C LYS A 25 -8.64 8.09 5.85
N LYS A 26 -8.20 7.88 7.09
CA LYS A 26 -8.02 8.93 8.10
C LYS A 26 -6.56 9.33 8.27
N ALA A 27 -5.61 8.48 7.90
CA ALA A 27 -4.20 8.67 8.23
C ALA A 27 -3.26 8.81 7.03
N GLY A 28 -3.46 8.08 5.93
CA GLY A 28 -2.53 8.13 4.79
C GLY A 28 -2.34 6.81 4.04
N ILE A 29 -1.22 6.69 3.33
CA ILE A 29 -0.84 5.48 2.59
C ILE A 29 0.13 4.66 3.42
N HIS A 30 -0.18 3.39 3.60
CA HIS A 30 0.71 2.39 4.18
C HIS A 30 1.33 1.52 3.08
N VAL A 31 2.61 1.21 3.23
CA VAL A 31 3.31 0.26 2.35
C VAL A 31 3.92 -0.83 3.21
N TYR A 32 3.69 -2.08 2.82
CA TYR A 32 4.15 -3.28 3.50
C TYR A 32 4.94 -4.18 2.53
N ASP A 33 5.89 -4.93 3.07
CA ASP A 33 6.44 -6.10 2.38
C ASP A 33 5.47 -7.29 2.43
N LEU A 34 5.80 -8.37 1.71
CA LEU A 34 4.97 -9.59 1.67
C LEU A 34 4.91 -10.34 3.02
N ASN A 35 5.77 -10.02 3.98
CA ASN A 35 5.73 -10.57 5.34
C ASN A 35 4.87 -9.72 6.28
N GLY A 36 4.26 -8.63 5.80
CA GLY A 36 3.42 -7.73 6.57
C GLY A 36 4.20 -6.68 7.37
N LYS A 37 5.52 -6.56 7.17
CA LYS A 37 6.32 -5.50 7.82
C LYS A 37 6.08 -4.19 7.09
N ARG A 38 5.74 -3.13 7.85
CA ARG A 38 5.61 -1.77 7.28
C ARG A 38 6.98 -1.27 6.81
N VAL A 39 7.07 -0.95 5.53
CA VAL A 39 8.28 -0.39 4.91
C VAL A 39 8.21 1.12 4.78
N SER A 40 7.00 1.69 4.65
CA SER A 40 6.80 3.14 4.57
C SER A 40 5.40 3.55 5.02
N PHE A 41 5.27 4.81 5.41
CA PHE A 41 3.99 5.47 5.66
C PHE A 41 4.07 6.92 5.15
N THR A 42 3.07 7.32 4.38
CA THR A 42 2.94 8.69 3.89
C THR A 42 1.63 9.29 4.40
N PRO A 43 1.66 10.28 5.30
CA PRO A 43 0.45 10.89 5.81
C PRO A 43 -0.28 11.67 4.71
N ALA A 44 -1.58 11.47 4.59
CA ALA A 44 -2.43 12.20 3.66
C ALA A 44 -3.88 12.19 4.14
N ALA A 45 -4.55 13.33 4.04
CA ALA A 45 -5.95 13.47 4.43
C ALA A 45 -6.89 13.10 3.27
N ARG A 46 -8.02 12.45 3.59
CA ARG A 46 -9.12 12.13 2.65
C ARG A 46 -8.73 11.21 1.49
N LEU A 47 -7.87 10.22 1.76
CA LEU A 47 -7.70 9.12 0.82
C LEU A 47 -8.94 8.22 0.87
N ASN A 48 -9.30 7.67 -0.29
CA ASN A 48 -10.33 6.66 -0.40
C ASN A 48 -9.70 5.38 -0.93
N ASN A 49 -9.27 5.39 -2.20
CA ASN A 49 -8.81 4.21 -2.92
C ASN A 49 -7.39 4.43 -3.46
N VAL A 50 -6.67 3.34 -3.69
CA VAL A 50 -5.35 3.36 -4.33
C VAL A 50 -5.35 2.49 -5.58
N ASP A 51 -4.68 2.94 -6.63
CA ASP A 51 -4.50 2.22 -7.89
C ASP A 51 -3.04 2.31 -8.34
N LEU A 52 -2.60 1.33 -9.13
CA LEU A 52 -1.26 1.26 -9.69
C LEU A 52 -1.33 1.35 -11.21
N ARG A 53 -0.47 2.19 -11.79
CA ARG A 53 -0.32 2.30 -13.24
C ARG A 53 1.02 1.70 -13.69
N PRO A 54 1.08 1.04 -14.86
CA PRO A 54 2.30 0.45 -15.39
C PRO A 54 3.36 1.51 -15.77
#